data_AF-A0A931XZI7-F1
#
_entry.id   AF-A0A931XZI7-F1
#
_cell.length_a   1.000
_cell.length_b   1.000
_cell.length_c   1.000
_cell.angle_alpha   90.00
_cell.angle_beta   90.00
_cell.angle_gamma   90.00
#
_symmetry.space_group_name_H-M   'P 1'
#
loop_
_entity.id
_entity.type
_entity.pdbx_description
1 polymer ?
#
loop_
_entity_poly.entity_id
_entity_poly.type
_entity_poly.pdbx_seq_one_letter_code
_entity_poly.pdbx_strand_id
1 'polypeptide(L)'
;MRWVLACALSISASIAGCGGSVSDEPLAYFDDAGNIIETGTVDTAVDTFVPDTRVDAGRDTGRDATYDTWIDPGCPDAPAPKPVFECDPLKAPPGDCPKGQGCYPYVEYPDDPCEHEIYRSTCITAGPGKQGDPCSSTMCAAGFACVASGAGNVCVQMCSPAKPGGCAEGLVCHPTDVPGIGACL
;
A
#
# COMPACT_ATOMS: atom_id res chain seq x y z
N MET A 1 24.00 55.75 17.00
CA MET A 1 23.22 55.26 15.84
C MET A 1 21.90 54.70 16.34
N ARG A 2 20.77 55.22 15.83
CA ARG A 2 19.39 54.76 16.08
C ARG A 2 18.93 53.92 14.89
N TRP A 3 18.53 52.68 15.11
CA TRP A 3 17.67 51.86 14.22
C TRP A 3 16.84 50.95 15.16
N VAL A 4 15.71 51.45 15.66
CA VAL A 4 14.33 51.12 15.24
C VAL A 4 14.00 49.63 15.39
N LEU A 5 13.48 49.28 16.57
CA LEU A 5 12.59 48.15 16.81
C LEU A 5 11.24 48.44 16.14
N ALA A 6 10.79 47.54 15.27
CA ALA A 6 9.42 47.35 14.81
C ALA A 6 9.38 45.93 14.22
N CYS A 7 8.33 45.12 14.29
CA CYS A 7 6.97 45.32 14.74
C CYS A 7 6.45 43.94 15.16
N ALA A 8 5.62 43.91 16.20
CA ALA A 8 4.88 42.74 16.60
C ALA A 8 3.82 42.36 15.55
N LEU A 9 3.63 41.07 15.31
CA LEU A 9 2.34 40.53 14.89
C LEU A 9 2.15 39.14 15.51
N SER A 10 1.47 39.15 16.64
CA SER A 10 0.79 38.00 17.22
C SER A 10 -0.47 37.74 16.39
N ILE A 11 -0.57 36.58 15.74
CA ILE A 11 -1.82 36.12 15.12
C ILE A 11 -2.34 34.95 15.95
N SER A 12 -3.50 35.20 16.55
CA SER A 12 -4.27 34.31 17.39
C SER A 12 -4.77 33.08 16.64
N ALA A 13 -4.72 31.93 17.32
CA ALA A 13 -5.41 30.71 16.93
C ALA A 13 -6.92 30.94 16.78
N SER A 14 -7.51 30.42 15.71
CA SER A 14 -8.95 30.18 15.58
C SER A 14 -9.14 28.74 15.13
N ILE A 15 -9.73 27.96 16.03
CA ILE A 15 -10.10 26.56 15.87
C ILE A 15 -11.41 26.58 15.06
N ALA A 16 -11.37 26.23 13.78
CA ALA A 16 -12.57 25.94 13.01
C ALA A 16 -12.77 24.41 13.04
N GLY A 17 -13.88 23.99 13.63
CA GLY A 17 -14.13 22.60 14.00
C GLY A 17 -14.27 21.64 12.81
N CYS A 18 -13.77 20.42 13.03
CA CYS A 18 -14.31 19.23 12.41
C CYS A 18 -15.72 19.01 12.98
N GLY A 19 -16.74 19.04 12.13
CA GLY A 19 -18.13 18.84 12.57
C GLY A 19 -19.06 18.70 11.38
N GLY A 20 -19.00 17.55 10.72
CA GLY A 20 -19.94 17.15 9.66
C GLY A 20 -19.78 15.67 9.38
N SER A 21 -20.65 14.88 9.99
CA SER A 21 -20.81 13.44 9.84
C SER A 21 -21.01 13.04 8.38
N VAL A 22 -20.29 12.01 7.91
CA VAL A 22 -20.77 11.20 6.78
C VAL A 22 -22.03 10.49 7.27
N SER A 23 -23.18 10.89 6.73
CA SER A 23 -24.36 10.05 6.76
C SER A 23 -24.07 8.88 5.83
N ASP A 24 -24.02 7.67 6.38
CA ASP A 24 -24.20 6.44 5.60
C ASP A 24 -25.63 6.50 5.04
N GLU A 25 -25.80 7.14 3.89
CA GLU A 25 -27.02 6.94 3.11
C GLU A 25 -26.86 5.57 2.45
N PRO A 26 -27.74 4.60 2.72
CA PRO A 26 -27.68 3.33 2.03
C PRO A 26 -27.85 3.62 0.54
N LEU A 27 -26.80 3.37 -0.25
CA LEU A 27 -26.88 3.37 -1.69
C LEU A 27 -27.83 2.23 -2.06
N ALA A 28 -29.11 2.55 -2.23
CA ALA A 28 -30.05 1.66 -2.87
C ALA A 28 -29.53 1.42 -4.29
N TYR A 29 -29.09 0.19 -4.56
CA TYR A 29 -28.80 -0.24 -5.92
C TYR A 29 -30.16 -0.42 -6.61
N PHE A 30 -30.36 0.25 -7.75
CA PHE A 30 -31.61 0.17 -8.52
C PHE A 30 -31.39 -0.65 -9.79
N ASP A 31 -32.37 -1.48 -10.17
CA ASP A 31 -32.38 -2.10 -11.50
C ASP A 31 -32.76 -1.08 -12.59
N ASP A 32 -32.58 -1.44 -13.86
CA ASP A 32 -32.97 -0.59 -15.01
C ASP A 32 -34.49 -0.30 -15.08
N ALA A 33 -35.29 -0.95 -14.23
CA ALA A 33 -36.73 -0.69 -14.06
C ALA A 33 -37.05 0.23 -12.86
N GLY A 34 -36.04 0.66 -12.10
CA GLY A 34 -36.17 1.58 -10.96
C GLY A 34 -36.55 0.92 -9.62
N ASN A 35 -36.38 -0.40 -9.47
CA ASN A 35 -36.65 -1.11 -8.22
C ASN A 35 -35.41 -1.21 -7.33
N ILE A 36 -35.57 -1.09 -6.00
CA ILE A 36 -34.48 -1.23 -5.01
C ILE A 36 -34.11 -2.72 -4.85
N ILE A 37 -32.82 -3.07 -5.01
CA ILE A 37 -32.35 -4.46 -4.99
C ILE A 37 -31.73 -4.87 -3.64
N GLU A 38 -31.19 -3.95 -2.82
CA GLU A 38 -30.75 -4.25 -1.44
C GLU A 38 -30.82 -3.00 -0.52
N THR A 39 -31.32 -3.18 0.71
CA THR A 39 -31.12 -2.26 1.83
C THR A 39 -30.33 -3.00 2.92
N GLY A 40 -29.02 -2.82 2.96
CA GLY A 40 -28.17 -3.50 3.93
C GLY A 40 -28.31 -2.93 5.34
N THR A 41 -29.01 -3.65 6.24
CA THR A 41 -28.80 -3.58 7.69
C THR A 41 -27.95 -4.78 8.09
N VAL A 42 -26.78 -4.55 8.69
CA VAL A 42 -25.95 -5.63 9.24
C VAL A 42 -26.62 -6.15 10.52
N ASP A 43 -27.46 -7.17 10.39
CA ASP A 43 -27.98 -7.93 11.53
C ASP A 43 -27.04 -9.09 11.86
N THR A 44 -26.53 -9.10 13.10
CA THR A 44 -25.77 -10.21 13.71
C THR A 44 -26.67 -11.41 14.03
N ALA A 45 -27.34 -11.97 13.03
CA ALA A 45 -28.13 -13.18 13.16
C ALA A 45 -27.62 -14.26 12.21
N VAL A 46 -27.43 -15.46 12.75
CA VAL A 46 -27.04 -16.67 12.01
C VAL A 46 -28.09 -16.93 10.91
N ASP A 47 -27.69 -16.74 9.65
CA ASP A 47 -28.57 -16.93 8.50
C ASP A 47 -28.91 -18.43 8.36
N THR A 48 -30.14 -18.77 8.72
CA THR A 48 -30.72 -20.08 8.41
C THR A 48 -31.34 -19.97 7.02
N PHE A 49 -30.63 -20.48 6.01
CA PHE A 49 -31.07 -20.47 4.62
C PHE A 49 -32.42 -21.20 4.49
N VAL A 50 -33.51 -20.47 4.28
CA VAL A 50 -34.80 -21.03 3.85
C VAL A 50 -34.95 -20.69 2.37
N PRO A 51 -34.92 -21.67 1.44
CA PRO A 51 -35.10 -21.39 0.03
C PRO A 51 -36.55 -20.99 -0.28
N ASP A 52 -36.75 -19.81 -0.90
CA ASP A 52 -38.06 -19.37 -1.41
C ASP A 52 -38.43 -20.23 -2.64
N THR A 53 -39.47 -21.06 -2.50
CA THR A 53 -40.04 -21.88 -3.57
C THR A 53 -41.05 -21.09 -4.41
N ARG A 54 -40.65 -19.97 -5.00
CA ARG A 54 -41.47 -19.29 -6.00
C ARG A 54 -41.06 -19.70 -7.40
N VAL A 55 -41.91 -20.57 -7.94
CA VAL A 55 -41.89 -21.06 -9.32
C VAL A 55 -42.45 -19.95 -10.21
N ASP A 56 -41.58 -19.09 -10.74
CA ASP A 56 -41.95 -18.19 -11.83
C ASP A 56 -41.93 -18.98 -13.15
N ALA A 57 -43.12 -19.35 -13.59
CA ALA A 57 -43.38 -20.02 -14.85
C ALA A 57 -43.12 -19.05 -16.02
N GLY A 58 -41.87 -18.99 -16.48
CA GLY A 58 -41.47 -18.44 -17.77
C GLY A 58 -40.71 -19.51 -18.55
N ARG A 59 -41.33 -20.06 -19.59
CA ARG A 59 -40.68 -21.01 -20.50
C ARG A 59 -39.61 -20.25 -21.31
N ASP A 60 -38.40 -20.18 -20.79
CA ASP A 60 -37.27 -19.72 -21.59
C ASP A 60 -36.85 -20.87 -22.53
N THR A 61 -37.27 -20.77 -23.79
CA THR A 61 -36.75 -21.63 -24.87
C THR A 61 -35.45 -21.09 -25.46
N GLY A 62 -34.83 -20.10 -24.82
CA GLY A 62 -33.42 -19.83 -25.01
C GLY A 62 -32.64 -21.05 -24.53
N ARG A 63 -31.96 -21.73 -25.44
CA ARG A 63 -30.85 -22.59 -25.05
C ARG A 63 -29.85 -21.65 -24.38
N ASP A 64 -29.91 -21.55 -23.05
CA ASP A 64 -28.88 -20.88 -22.26
C ASP A 64 -27.57 -21.39 -22.80
N ALA A 65 -26.77 -20.48 -23.37
CA ALA A 65 -25.44 -20.81 -23.79
C ALA A 65 -24.74 -21.32 -22.52
N THR A 66 -24.62 -22.63 -22.40
CA THR A 66 -23.76 -23.27 -21.41
C THR A 66 -22.35 -22.86 -21.78
N TYR A 67 -21.94 -21.67 -21.36
CA TYR A 67 -20.54 -21.31 -21.31
C TYR A 67 -19.95 -22.26 -20.30
N ASP A 68 -19.02 -23.09 -20.76
CA ASP A 68 -18.19 -23.90 -19.90
C ASP A 68 -17.41 -22.90 -19.04
N THR A 69 -17.94 -22.60 -17.84
CA THR A 69 -17.33 -21.64 -16.93
C THR A 69 -16.01 -22.26 -16.51
N TRP A 70 -14.91 -21.63 -16.92
CA TRP A 70 -13.59 -22.05 -16.47
C TRP A 70 -13.55 -21.91 -14.95
N ILE A 71 -13.45 -23.06 -14.26
CA ILE A 71 -13.19 -23.09 -12.83
C ILE A 71 -11.69 -23.11 -12.68
N ASP A 72 -11.14 -22.00 -12.17
CA ASP A 72 -9.74 -21.96 -11.75
C ASP A 72 -9.54 -23.04 -10.67
N PRO A 73 -8.67 -24.04 -10.91
CA PRO A 73 -8.39 -25.07 -9.92
C PRO A 73 -7.79 -24.51 -8.62
N GLY A 74 -7.36 -23.24 -8.63
CA GLY A 74 -6.70 -22.59 -7.52
C GLY A 74 -5.26 -23.03 -7.38
N CYS A 75 -4.50 -22.26 -6.62
CA CYS A 75 -3.15 -22.63 -6.25
C CYS A 75 -3.16 -23.49 -4.98
N PRO A 76 -2.30 -24.50 -4.88
CA PRO A 76 -2.15 -25.27 -3.65
C PRO A 76 -1.70 -24.35 -2.51
N ASP A 77 -2.25 -24.55 -1.31
CA ASP A 77 -1.83 -23.81 -0.12
C ASP A 77 -0.35 -24.09 0.18
N ALA A 78 0.51 -23.11 -0.07
CA ALA A 78 1.90 -23.13 0.33
C ALA A 78 2.14 -22.02 1.37
N PRO A 79 2.99 -22.26 2.39
CA PRO A 79 3.40 -21.19 3.29
C PRO A 79 4.21 -20.16 2.51
N ALA A 80 3.98 -18.87 2.82
CA ALA A 80 4.74 -17.78 2.21
C ALA A 80 6.26 -18.01 2.39
N PRO A 81 7.07 -17.80 1.34
CA PRO A 81 8.52 -17.88 1.44
C PRO A 81 9.02 -16.94 2.53
N LYS A 82 9.98 -17.41 3.33
CA LYS A 82 10.66 -16.53 4.28
C LYS A 82 11.56 -15.57 3.49
N PRO A 83 11.58 -14.27 3.82
CA PRO A 83 12.53 -13.34 3.23
C PRO A 83 13.97 -13.83 3.43
N VAL A 84 14.79 -13.76 2.39
CA VAL A 84 16.21 -14.10 2.45
C VAL A 84 17.01 -12.85 2.14
N PHE A 85 17.51 -12.23 3.20
CA PHE A 85 18.26 -10.99 3.13
C PHE A 85 19.77 -11.27 3.23
N GLU A 86 20.55 -10.84 2.23
CA GLU A 86 22.03 -10.87 2.30
C GLU A 86 22.54 -9.88 3.35
N CYS A 87 21.79 -8.80 3.56
CA CYS A 87 22.12 -7.69 4.45
C CYS A 87 20.84 -7.09 5.05
N ASP A 88 20.93 -6.44 6.21
CA ASP A 88 19.81 -5.69 6.79
C ASP A 88 19.81 -4.23 6.30
N PRO A 89 18.83 -3.78 5.49
CA PRO A 89 18.78 -2.40 4.99
C PRO A 89 18.59 -1.35 6.08
N LEU A 90 18.11 -1.74 7.27
CA LEU A 90 17.76 -0.85 8.37
C LEU A 90 18.80 -0.83 9.50
N LYS A 91 19.80 -1.72 9.46
CA LYS A 91 20.87 -1.75 10.46
C LYS A 91 21.82 -0.56 10.28
N ALA A 92 22.27 0.03 11.40
CA ALA A 92 23.14 1.21 11.40
C ALA A 92 24.64 0.83 11.47
N PRO A 93 25.54 1.51 10.72
CA PRO A 93 25.24 2.43 9.61
C PRO A 93 24.49 1.69 8.49
N PRO A 94 23.63 2.34 7.68
CA PRO A 94 22.68 1.67 6.80
C PRO A 94 23.32 0.56 5.95
N GLY A 95 22.93 -0.68 6.24
CA GLY A 95 23.41 -1.88 5.55
C GLY A 95 24.52 -2.62 6.28
N ASP A 96 24.51 -3.94 6.14
CA ASP A 96 25.58 -4.86 6.56
C ASP A 96 26.60 -5.12 5.42
N CYS A 97 26.82 -4.12 4.57
CA CYS A 97 27.57 -4.29 3.33
C CYS A 97 29.04 -3.84 3.45
N PRO A 98 29.93 -4.38 2.59
CA PRO A 98 31.30 -3.90 2.44
C PRO A 98 31.39 -2.38 2.20
N LYS A 99 32.56 -1.81 2.51
CA LYS A 99 32.80 -0.37 2.36
C LYS A 99 32.54 0.08 0.91
N GLY A 100 31.71 1.12 0.76
CA GLY A 100 31.33 1.68 -0.55
C GLY A 100 30.09 1.03 -1.17
N GLN A 101 29.48 0.06 -0.50
CA GLN A 101 28.22 -0.56 -0.90
C GLN A 101 27.07 -0.15 0.03
N GLY A 102 25.85 -0.29 -0.48
CA GLY A 102 24.61 -0.17 0.27
C GLY A 102 23.82 -1.47 0.20
N CYS A 103 22.94 -1.67 1.17
CA CYS A 103 22.01 -2.80 1.19
C CYS A 103 20.69 -2.37 0.57
N TYR A 104 20.29 -2.98 -0.56
CA TYR A 104 19.09 -2.59 -1.29
C TYR A 104 18.09 -3.73 -1.29
N PRO A 105 16.87 -3.50 -0.74
CA PRO A 105 15.81 -4.49 -0.81
C PRO A 105 15.21 -4.55 -2.22
N TYR A 106 14.79 -5.73 -2.64
CA TYR A 106 14.11 -5.94 -3.92
C TYR A 106 13.11 -7.09 -3.81
N VAL A 107 12.16 -7.09 -4.75
CA VAL A 107 11.16 -8.15 -4.92
C VAL A 107 11.57 -8.97 -6.14
N GLU A 108 11.70 -10.28 -5.95
CA GLU A 108 11.81 -11.23 -7.05
C GLU A 108 10.40 -11.75 -7.34
N TYR A 109 9.87 -11.34 -8.49
CA TYR A 109 8.53 -11.74 -8.93
C TYR A 109 8.56 -13.18 -9.47
N PRO A 110 7.54 -14.00 -9.14
CA PRO A 110 7.47 -15.37 -9.61
C PRO A 110 7.22 -15.45 -11.12
N ASP A 111 7.66 -16.55 -11.74
CA ASP A 111 7.38 -16.87 -13.14
C ASP A 111 6.04 -17.61 -13.29
N ASP A 112 5.59 -18.31 -12.25
CA ASP A 112 4.34 -19.07 -12.21
C ASP A 112 3.27 -18.39 -11.33
N PRO A 113 1.98 -18.37 -11.73
CA PRO A 113 0.91 -17.75 -10.95
C PRO A 113 0.70 -18.34 -9.56
N CYS A 114 1.16 -19.58 -9.31
CA CYS A 114 1.05 -20.22 -8.00
C CYS A 114 2.29 -20.07 -7.13
N GLU A 115 3.35 -19.43 -7.62
CA GLU A 115 4.50 -19.08 -6.82
C GLU A 115 4.29 -17.72 -6.12
N HIS A 116 5.05 -17.48 -5.07
CA HIS A 116 4.96 -16.26 -4.27
C HIS A 116 6.15 -15.34 -4.53
N GLU A 117 5.93 -14.04 -4.39
CA GLU A 117 7.00 -13.05 -4.38
C GLU A 117 8.06 -13.39 -3.32
N ILE A 118 9.34 -13.30 -3.70
CA ILE A 118 10.45 -13.51 -2.80
C ILE A 118 11.09 -12.16 -2.49
N TYR A 119 10.97 -11.74 -1.23
CA TYR A 119 11.61 -10.53 -0.73
C TYR A 119 13.08 -10.81 -0.39
N ARG A 120 13.97 -10.01 -0.97
CA ARG A 120 15.43 -10.14 -0.78
C ARG A 120 16.09 -8.79 -0.57
N SER A 121 17.37 -8.83 -0.21
CA SER A 121 18.26 -7.68 -0.19
C SER A 121 19.63 -8.10 -0.66
N THR A 122 20.35 -7.20 -1.32
CA THR A 122 21.72 -7.45 -1.78
C THR A 122 22.61 -6.25 -1.58
N CYS A 123 23.91 -6.53 -1.43
CA CYS A 123 24.95 -5.53 -1.34
C CYS A 123 25.45 -5.13 -2.73
N ILE A 124 25.19 -3.89 -3.11
CA ILE A 124 25.67 -3.31 -4.38
C ILE A 124 26.30 -1.95 -4.14
N THR A 125 27.06 -1.45 -5.12
CA THR A 125 27.75 -0.16 -5.02
C THR A 125 26.77 0.96 -4.70
N ALA A 126 27.06 1.72 -3.64
CA ALA A 126 26.22 2.83 -3.23
C ALA A 126 26.37 4.02 -4.19
N GLY A 127 25.24 4.58 -4.61
CA GLY A 127 25.20 5.79 -5.42
C GLY A 127 25.36 7.07 -4.59
N PRO A 128 25.39 8.25 -5.24
CA PRO A 128 25.48 9.53 -4.55
C PRO A 128 24.13 10.13 -4.13
N GLY A 129 23.00 9.60 -4.64
CA GLY A 129 21.67 10.19 -4.50
C GLY A 129 21.13 10.19 -3.08
N LYS A 130 20.42 11.25 -2.70
CA LYS A 130 19.86 11.51 -1.36
C LYS A 130 18.35 11.70 -1.44
N GLN A 131 17.71 11.96 -0.29
CA GLN A 131 16.26 12.21 -0.21
C GLN A 131 15.77 13.18 -1.30
N GLY A 132 14.87 12.71 -2.15
CA GLY A 132 14.24 13.48 -3.22
C GLY A 132 15.05 13.56 -4.53
N ASP A 133 16.30 13.09 -4.56
CA ASP A 133 17.07 13.08 -5.81
C ASP A 133 16.48 12.09 -6.81
N PRO A 134 16.45 12.41 -8.12
CA PRO A 134 15.97 11.49 -9.13
C PRO A 134 16.90 10.28 -9.24
N CYS A 135 16.33 9.10 -9.50
CA CYS A 135 17.09 7.85 -9.56
C CYS A 135 16.66 6.90 -10.67
N SER A 136 17.60 6.06 -11.09
CA SER A 136 17.33 4.84 -11.85
C SER A 136 17.99 3.68 -11.12
N SER A 137 17.17 2.73 -10.63
CA SER A 137 17.54 1.50 -9.89
C SER A 137 18.55 1.67 -8.73
N THR A 138 19.83 1.96 -8.99
CA THR A 138 20.94 1.85 -8.04
C THR A 138 21.67 3.17 -7.75
N MET A 139 21.10 4.32 -8.08
CA MET A 139 21.77 5.63 -7.94
C MET A 139 21.67 6.26 -6.54
N CYS A 140 20.98 5.62 -5.60
CA CYS A 140 20.80 6.15 -4.25
C CYS A 140 21.94 5.76 -3.32
N ALA A 141 22.26 6.62 -2.35
CA ALA A 141 23.23 6.32 -1.31
C ALA A 141 22.77 5.19 -0.39
N ALA A 142 23.70 4.62 0.38
CA ALA A 142 23.36 3.61 1.38
C ALA A 142 22.32 4.15 2.37
N GLY A 143 21.29 3.35 2.65
CA GLY A 143 20.14 3.78 3.47
C GLY A 143 19.02 4.48 2.70
N PHE A 144 19.17 4.62 1.38
CA PHE A 144 18.13 5.15 0.50
C PHE A 144 17.72 4.10 -0.54
N ALA A 145 16.43 4.02 -0.82
CA ALA A 145 15.87 3.19 -1.89
C ALA A 145 15.33 4.09 -3.02
N CYS A 146 15.42 3.62 -4.26
CA CYS A 146 14.80 4.29 -5.40
C CYS A 146 13.34 3.84 -5.50
N VAL A 147 12.38 4.70 -5.16
CA VAL A 147 10.95 4.37 -5.19
C VAL A 147 10.25 5.12 -6.32
N ALA A 148 9.27 4.48 -6.93
CA ALA A 148 8.38 5.13 -7.88
C ALA A 148 7.41 6.06 -7.14
N SER A 149 7.37 7.32 -7.56
CA SER A 149 6.39 8.30 -7.09
C SER A 149 5.57 8.83 -8.27
N GLY A 150 4.45 9.51 -7.98
CA GLY A 150 3.65 10.17 -9.01
C GLY A 150 4.39 11.23 -9.83
N ALA A 151 5.57 11.68 -9.39
CA ALA A 151 6.44 12.64 -10.08
C ALA A 151 7.69 12.00 -10.73
N GLY A 152 7.81 10.67 -10.72
CA GLY A 152 8.98 9.93 -11.18
C GLY A 152 9.69 9.16 -10.06
N ASN A 153 10.82 8.56 -10.37
CA ASN A 153 11.57 7.76 -9.41
C ASN A 153 12.50 8.64 -8.58
N VAL A 154 12.41 8.53 -7.25
CA VAL A 154 13.18 9.35 -6.31
C VAL A 154 13.83 8.50 -5.23
N CYS A 155 15.02 8.91 -4.78
CA CYS A 155 15.69 8.32 -3.65
C CYS A 155 14.99 8.74 -2.36
N VAL A 156 14.61 7.77 -1.53
CA VAL A 156 13.95 8.01 -0.24
C VAL A 156 14.64 7.23 0.86
N GLN A 157 14.76 7.84 2.03
CA GLN A 157 15.35 7.19 3.19
C GLN A 157 14.50 5.98 3.58
N MET A 158 15.17 4.84 3.80
CA MET A 158 14.51 3.66 4.32
C MET A 158 14.26 3.81 5.84
N CYS A 159 13.13 3.30 6.30
CA CYS A 159 12.71 3.36 7.69
C CYS A 159 12.05 2.04 8.12
N SER A 160 11.86 1.86 9.43
CA SER A 160 11.07 0.74 9.96
C SER A 160 9.66 1.24 10.27
N PRO A 161 8.60 0.71 9.62
CA PRO A 161 7.22 1.08 9.93
C PRO A 161 6.83 0.77 11.39
N ALA A 162 7.54 -0.17 12.03
CA ALA A 162 7.33 -0.54 13.42
C ALA A 162 7.99 0.42 14.44
N LYS A 163 8.85 1.35 14.00
CA LYS A 163 9.58 2.27 14.87
C LYS A 163 9.29 3.73 14.47
N PRO A 164 8.54 4.49 15.28
CA PRO A 164 8.30 5.90 15.00
C PRO A 164 9.58 6.73 15.08
N GLY A 165 9.62 7.86 14.37
CA GLY A 165 10.76 8.79 14.40
C GLY A 165 11.99 8.35 13.61
N GLY A 166 11.86 7.34 12.75
CA GLY A 166 12.95 6.90 11.86
C GLY A 166 13.22 7.83 10.67
N CYS A 167 12.30 8.74 10.36
CA CYS A 167 12.38 9.66 9.23
C CYS A 167 12.80 11.06 9.66
N ALA A 168 13.40 11.82 8.73
CA ALA A 168 13.69 13.23 8.93
C ALA A 168 12.41 14.04 9.22
N GLU A 169 12.56 15.23 9.83
CA GLU A 169 11.43 16.08 10.17
C GLU A 169 10.57 16.41 8.95
N GLY A 170 9.26 16.25 9.10
CA GLY A 170 8.28 16.48 8.04
C GLY A 170 8.01 15.28 7.14
N LEU A 171 8.71 14.16 7.32
CA LEU A 171 8.46 12.91 6.57
C LEU A 171 7.80 11.85 7.44
N VAL A 172 6.98 11.01 6.81
CA VAL A 172 6.29 9.89 7.44
C VAL A 172 6.83 8.57 6.88
N CYS A 173 7.02 7.59 7.76
CA CYS A 173 7.43 6.25 7.35
C CYS A 173 6.23 5.49 6.76
N HIS A 174 6.14 5.42 5.44
CA HIS A 174 5.13 4.63 4.74
C HIS A 174 5.64 3.21 4.46
N PRO A 175 4.82 2.16 4.62
CA PRO A 175 5.23 0.80 4.26
C PRO A 175 5.51 0.69 2.75
N THR A 176 6.49 -0.13 2.38
CA THR A 176 6.76 -0.51 0.98
C THR A 176 6.25 -1.92 0.69
N ASP A 177 6.41 -2.37 -0.55
CA ASP A 177 6.09 -3.75 -0.95
C ASP A 177 6.95 -4.80 -0.24
N VAL A 178 8.05 -4.39 0.40
CA VAL A 178 8.93 -5.29 1.17
C VAL A 178 8.53 -5.28 2.64
N PRO A 179 8.04 -6.41 3.20
CA PRO A 179 7.56 -6.46 4.57
C PRO A 179 8.60 -5.98 5.59
N GLY A 180 8.17 -5.12 6.51
CA GLY A 180 9.01 -4.57 7.57
C GLY A 180 9.93 -3.42 7.16
N ILE A 181 9.95 -3.06 5.88
CA ILE A 181 10.66 -1.90 5.36
C ILE A 181 9.64 -0.82 4.97
N GLY A 182 10.00 0.42 5.23
CA GLY A 182 9.26 1.59 4.84
C GLY A 182 10.13 2.61 4.12
N ALA A 183 9.47 3.60 3.52
CA ALA A 183 10.07 4.75 2.86
C ALA A 183 9.61 6.04 3.55
N CYS A 184 10.54 6.96 3.76
CA CYS A 184 10.25 8.30 4.28
C CYS A 184 9.75 9.19 3.14
N LEU A 185 8.45 9.53 3.20
CA LEU A 185 7.73 10.34 2.21
C LEU A 185 7.05 11.55 2.85
#